data_AF-A0A7C1YNC0-F1
#
_entry.id   AF-A0A7C1YNC0-F1
#
_cell.length_a   1.000
_cell.length_b   1.000
_cell.length_c   1.000
_cell.angle_alpha   90.00
_cell.angle_beta   90.00
_cell.angle_gamma   90.00
#
_symmetry.space_group_name_H-M   'P 1'
#
loop_
_entity.id
_entity.type
_entity.pdbx_description
1 polymer ?
#
loop_
_entity_poly.entity_id
_entity_poly.type
_entity_poly.pdbx_seq_one_letter_code
_entity_poly.pdbx_strand_id
1 'polypeptide(L)'
;MNLLLLAAEEGPNNPILPATNEIIWGAISFFLLMVVLTKVAYPPVRKAMEERTAKIQSEFDAADKVQAEAAELKADYEAKLAEAKTEAARIIDEAREQAEAVRKERLAALEAELAERKAQAEIDLAAARERALAETRSQLAGLAVGAAERIVEDSLDEARYAKLVDNFIDRVGSQN
;
A
#
# COMPACT_ATOMS: atom_id res chain seq x y z
N MET A 1 -108.21 56.89 -42.22
CA MET A 1 -107.26 57.48 -41.27
C MET A 1 -105.97 56.68 -41.37
N ASN A 2 -104.88 57.35 -41.72
CA ASN A 2 -103.60 56.75 -42.10
C ASN A 2 -102.92 55.92 -41.00
N LEU A 3 -102.30 54.82 -41.45
CA LEU A 3 -100.96 54.30 -41.10
C LEU A 3 -100.76 53.07 -42.01
N LEU A 4 -100.34 53.20 -43.28
CA LEU A 4 -98.96 53.34 -43.76
C LEU A 4 -97.91 52.52 -42.99
N LEU A 5 -97.30 51.59 -43.73
CA LEU A 5 -96.08 50.80 -43.48
C LEU A 5 -96.11 49.73 -42.38
N LEU A 6 -96.25 48.46 -42.81
CA LEU A 6 -95.06 47.62 -43.01
C LEU A 6 -95.43 46.40 -43.89
N ALA A 7 -94.86 46.40 -45.10
CA ALA A 7 -94.62 45.22 -45.94
C ALA A 7 -93.77 44.19 -45.16
N ALA A 8 -93.70 42.90 -45.45
CA ALA A 8 -94.32 41.99 -46.40
C ALA A 8 -94.03 40.57 -45.83
N GLU A 9 -94.82 39.59 -46.27
CA GLU A 9 -94.49 38.15 -46.36
C GLU A 9 -93.70 37.47 -45.23
N GLU A 10 -94.36 36.54 -44.51
CA GLU A 10 -93.68 35.33 -44.04
C GLU A 10 -94.56 34.09 -44.30
N GLY A 11 -94.00 33.14 -45.07
CA GLY A 11 -94.60 31.90 -45.54
C GLY A 11 -94.74 30.80 -44.47
N PRO A 12 -95.15 29.58 -44.87
CA PRO A 12 -95.84 28.62 -44.01
C PRO A 12 -94.92 27.96 -42.96
N ASN A 13 -95.32 28.07 -41.68
CA ASN A 13 -94.64 27.44 -40.54
C ASN A 13 -94.87 25.92 -40.50
N ASN A 14 -93.82 25.14 -40.79
CA ASN A 14 -93.85 23.67 -40.76
C ASN A 14 -93.33 23.16 -39.38
N PRO A 15 -94.13 22.46 -38.56
CA PRO A 15 -93.86 22.19 -37.13
C PRO A 15 -92.75 21.16 -36.83
N ILE A 16 -92.07 20.62 -37.84
CA ILE A 16 -90.99 19.62 -37.71
C ILE A 16 -89.63 20.22 -38.08
N LEU A 17 -89.61 21.31 -38.85
CA LEU A 17 -88.37 21.98 -39.27
C LEU A 17 -88.35 23.40 -38.68
N PRO A 18 -87.30 23.77 -37.92
CA PRO A 18 -87.17 25.14 -37.43
C PRO A 18 -87.06 26.11 -38.60
N ALA A 19 -87.47 27.36 -38.38
CA ALA A 19 -87.41 28.40 -39.40
C ALA A 19 -85.98 28.49 -39.98
N THR A 20 -85.87 28.64 -41.30
CA THR A 20 -84.57 28.70 -42.01
C THR A 20 -83.62 29.73 -41.41
N ASN A 21 -84.16 30.81 -40.85
CA ASN A 21 -83.41 31.86 -40.16
C ASN A 21 -82.69 31.33 -38.89
N GLU A 22 -83.34 30.49 -38.08
CA GLU A 22 -82.74 29.91 -36.86
C GLU A 22 -81.59 28.96 -37.20
N ILE A 23 -81.73 28.18 -38.27
CA ILE A 23 -80.66 27.30 -38.75
C ILE A 23 -79.46 28.13 -39.20
N ILE A 24 -79.66 29.23 -39.91
CA ILE A 24 -78.58 30.10 -40.40
C ILE A 24 -77.84 30.77 -39.23
N TRP A 25 -78.54 31.41 -38.30
CA TRP A 25 -77.91 32.04 -37.12
C TRP A 25 -77.33 31.03 -36.13
N GLY A 26 -77.98 29.88 -35.98
CA GLY A 26 -77.46 28.73 -35.21
C GLY A 26 -76.16 28.19 -35.80
N ALA A 27 -76.09 28.03 -37.13
CA ALA A 27 -74.87 27.63 -37.80
C ALA A 27 -73.78 28.69 -37.65
N ILE A 28 -74.08 29.98 -37.88
CA ILE A 28 -73.11 31.07 -37.72
C ILE A 28 -72.54 31.10 -36.30
N SER A 29 -73.40 31.01 -35.27
CA SER A 29 -72.96 30.99 -33.87
C SER A 29 -72.16 29.73 -33.51
N PHE A 30 -72.54 28.56 -34.04
CA PHE A 30 -71.78 27.32 -33.89
C PHE A 30 -70.39 27.43 -34.52
N PHE A 31 -70.28 27.91 -35.76
CA PHE A 31 -69.00 28.09 -36.44
C PHE A 31 -68.14 29.16 -35.75
N LEU A 32 -68.74 30.26 -35.30
CA LEU A 32 -68.05 31.29 -34.52
C LEU A 32 -67.45 30.69 -33.23
N LEU A 33 -68.25 29.94 -32.47
CA LEU A 33 -67.80 29.26 -31.25
C LEU A 33 -66.73 28.22 -31.54
N MET A 34 -66.89 27.44 -32.62
CA MET A 34 -65.90 26.44 -33.04
C MET A 34 -64.56 27.09 -33.40
N VAL A 35 -64.56 28.23 -34.09
CA VAL A 35 -63.33 28.98 -34.41
C VAL A 35 -62.67 29.50 -33.13
N VAL A 36 -63.45 30.02 -32.17
CA VAL A 36 -62.91 30.47 -30.88
C VAL A 36 -62.33 29.29 -30.10
N LEU A 37 -63.05 28.17 -30.00
CA LEU A 37 -62.60 27.00 -29.24
C LEU A 37 -61.35 26.36 -29.86
N THR A 38 -61.30 26.23 -31.18
CA THR A 38 -60.12 25.71 -31.87
C THR A 38 -58.92 26.66 -31.76
N LYS A 39 -59.13 27.97 -31.80
CA LYS A 39 -58.03 28.95 -31.68
C LYS A 39 -57.54 29.12 -30.24
N VAL A 40 -58.41 28.94 -29.23
CA VAL A 40 -58.09 29.20 -27.80
C VAL A 40 -57.80 27.92 -27.01
N ALA A 41 -58.59 26.86 -27.16
CA ALA A 41 -58.46 25.64 -26.36
C ALA A 41 -57.51 24.60 -26.96
N TYR A 42 -57.33 24.57 -28.29
CA TYR A 42 -56.42 23.62 -28.93
C TYR A 42 -54.92 23.88 -28.63
N PRO A 43 -54.41 25.13 -28.68
CA PRO A 43 -52.99 25.40 -28.38
C PRO A 43 -52.51 24.94 -27.00
N PRO A 44 -53.21 25.19 -25.87
CA PRO A 44 -52.72 24.75 -24.56
C PRO A 44 -52.74 23.22 -24.41
N VAL A 45 -53.71 22.52 -25.02
CA VAL A 45 -53.75 21.05 -25.00
C VAL A 45 -52.58 20.46 -25.78
N ARG A 46 -52.31 20.98 -26.98
CA ARG A 46 -51.16 20.54 -27.78
C ARG A 46 -49.85 20.81 -27.05
N LYS A 47 -49.69 22.00 -26.47
CA LYS A 47 -48.50 22.37 -25.68
C LYS A 47 -48.28 21.43 -24.50
N ALA A 48 -49.33 21.08 -23.75
CA ALA A 48 -49.22 20.14 -22.63
C ALA A 48 -48.78 18.73 -23.08
N MET A 49 -49.24 18.27 -24.25
CA MET A 49 -48.81 17.00 -24.83
C MET A 49 -47.35 17.06 -25.30
N GLU A 50 -46.96 18.13 -26.00
CA GLU A 50 -45.58 18.36 -26.43
C GLU A 50 -44.61 18.43 -25.24
N GLU A 51 -44.96 19.17 -24.19
CA GLU A 51 -44.18 19.25 -22.94
C GLU A 51 -44.04 17.88 -22.27
N ARG A 52 -45.13 17.09 -22.23
CA ARG A 52 -45.08 15.74 -21.67
C ARG A 52 -44.17 14.83 -22.49
N THR A 53 -44.27 14.86 -23.81
CA THR A 53 -43.42 14.06 -24.70
C THR A 53 -41.95 14.48 -24.58
N ALA A 54 -41.67 15.80 -24.57
CA ALA A 54 -40.32 16.32 -24.40
C ALA A 54 -39.72 15.91 -23.05
N LYS A 55 -40.52 15.96 -21.98
CA LYS A 55 -40.09 15.53 -20.64
C LYS A 55 -39.73 14.04 -20.63
N ILE A 56 -40.60 13.18 -21.17
CA ILE A 56 -40.36 11.73 -21.24
C ILE A 56 -39.09 11.46 -22.05
N GLN A 57 -38.92 12.10 -23.21
CA GLN A 57 -37.71 11.93 -24.02
C GLN A 57 -36.46 12.36 -23.26
N SER A 58 -36.51 13.51 -22.58
CA SER A 58 -35.38 13.99 -21.78
C SER A 58 -35.04 13.07 -20.61
N GLU A 59 -36.03 12.43 -19.99
CA GLU A 59 -35.82 11.45 -18.91
C GLU A 59 -35.18 10.17 -19.44
N PHE A 60 -35.59 9.69 -20.63
CA PHE A 60 -34.93 8.55 -21.30
C PHE A 60 -33.50 8.89 -21.69
N ASP A 61 -33.27 10.04 -22.34
CA ASP A 61 -31.92 10.46 -22.74
C ASP A 61 -30.99 10.61 -21.51
N ALA A 62 -31.52 11.13 -20.40
CA ALA A 62 -30.79 11.23 -19.14
C ALA A 62 -30.50 9.85 -18.55
N ALA A 63 -31.45 8.91 -18.58
CA ALA A 63 -31.26 7.55 -18.09
C ALA A 63 -30.20 6.79 -18.91
N ASP A 64 -30.24 6.92 -20.23
CA ASP A 64 -29.25 6.31 -21.13
C ASP A 64 -27.86 6.89 -20.90
N LYS A 65 -27.77 8.22 -20.71
CA LYS A 65 -26.51 8.87 -20.36
C LYS A 65 -25.95 8.37 -19.03
N VAL A 66 -26.79 8.26 -17.99
CA VAL A 66 -26.36 7.73 -16.68
C VAL A 66 -25.91 6.27 -16.79
N GLN A 67 -26.59 5.44 -17.61
CA GLN A 67 -26.15 4.07 -17.86
C GLN A 67 -24.80 4.01 -18.58
N ALA A 68 -24.59 4.87 -19.59
CA ALA A 68 -23.32 4.95 -20.29
C ALA A 68 -22.17 5.39 -19.36
N GLU A 69 -22.37 6.44 -18.57
CA GLU A 69 -21.40 6.92 -17.58
C GLU A 69 -21.10 5.85 -16.51
N ALA A 70 -22.12 5.13 -16.05
CA ALA A 70 -21.93 4.03 -15.10
C ALA A 70 -21.14 2.86 -15.70
N ALA A 71 -21.37 2.53 -16.97
CA ALA A 71 -20.63 1.50 -17.68
C ALA A 71 -19.17 1.89 -17.89
N GLU A 72 -18.91 3.14 -18.28
CA GLU A 72 -17.56 3.70 -18.42
C GLU A 72 -16.83 3.70 -17.08
N LEU A 73 -17.46 4.21 -16.02
CA LEU A 73 -16.87 4.23 -14.68
C LEU A 73 -16.55 2.82 -14.17
N LYS A 74 -17.41 1.84 -14.46
CA LYS A 74 -17.17 0.44 -14.13
C LYS A 74 -15.96 -0.11 -14.89
N ALA A 75 -15.85 0.16 -16.19
CA ALA A 75 -14.72 -0.29 -16.99
C ALA A 75 -13.40 0.33 -16.49
N ASP A 76 -13.39 1.63 -16.19
CA ASP A 76 -12.25 2.32 -15.60
C ASP A 76 -11.85 1.73 -14.24
N TYR A 77 -12.84 1.41 -13.40
CA TYR A 77 -12.58 0.80 -12.10
C TYR A 77 -11.99 -0.61 -12.23
N GLU A 78 -12.52 -1.42 -13.13
CA GLU A 78 -11.99 -2.76 -13.43
C GLU A 78 -10.56 -2.69 -13.99
N ALA A 79 -10.28 -1.73 -14.87
CA ALA A 79 -8.94 -1.49 -15.40
C ALA A 79 -7.96 -1.09 -14.29
N LYS A 80 -8.32 -0.13 -13.43
CA LYS A 80 -7.50 0.29 -12.29
C LYS A 80 -7.26 -0.86 -11.30
N LEU A 81 -8.26 -1.72 -11.09
CA LEU A 81 -8.12 -2.88 -10.21
C LEU A 81 -7.14 -3.92 -10.81
N ALA A 82 -7.18 -4.14 -12.12
CA ALA A 82 -6.25 -5.02 -12.81
C ALA A 82 -4.82 -4.47 -12.77
N GLU A 83 -4.65 -3.17 -13.01
CA GLU A 83 -3.36 -2.47 -12.90
C GLU A 83 -2.81 -2.57 -11.48
N ALA A 84 -3.61 -2.25 -10.46
CA ALA A 84 -3.19 -2.33 -9.05
C ALA A 84 -2.77 -3.76 -8.65
N LYS A 85 -3.45 -4.80 -9.14
CA LYS A 85 -3.07 -6.20 -8.89
C LYS A 85 -1.74 -6.56 -9.56
N THR A 86 -1.53 -6.08 -10.79
CA THR A 86 -0.29 -6.31 -11.53
C THR A 86 0.88 -5.62 -10.86
N GLU A 87 0.69 -4.37 -10.44
CA GLU A 87 1.68 -3.59 -9.72
C GLU A 87 2.00 -4.20 -8.35
N ALA A 88 0.99 -4.64 -7.60
CA ALA A 88 1.20 -5.35 -6.34
C ALA A 88 2.02 -6.64 -6.53
N ALA A 89 1.75 -7.42 -7.58
CA ALA A 89 2.54 -8.61 -7.90
C ALA A 89 3.99 -8.24 -8.22
N ARG A 90 4.21 -7.20 -9.04
CA ARG A 90 5.54 -6.68 -9.37
C ARG A 90 6.31 -6.26 -8.12
N ILE A 91 5.69 -5.50 -7.22
CA ILE A 91 6.31 -5.07 -5.95
C ILE A 91 6.71 -6.28 -5.09
N ILE A 92 5.86 -7.30 -5.01
CA ILE A 92 6.15 -8.52 -4.24
C ILE A 92 7.34 -9.27 -4.84
N ASP A 93 7.39 -9.39 -6.16
CA ASP A 93 8.48 -10.10 -6.85
C ASP A 93 9.81 -9.33 -6.72
N GLU A 94 9.79 -8.00 -6.89
CA GLU A 94 10.97 -7.15 -6.66
C GLU A 94 11.44 -7.23 -5.20
N ALA A 95 10.53 -7.19 -4.23
CA ALA A 95 10.88 -7.32 -2.83
C ALA A 95 11.52 -8.68 -2.50
N ARG A 96 11.04 -9.77 -3.14
CA ARG A 96 11.64 -11.11 -3.00
C ARG A 96 13.03 -11.17 -3.60
N GLU A 97 13.23 -10.60 -4.79
CA GLU A 97 14.53 -10.56 -5.43
C GLU A 97 15.54 -9.77 -4.60
N GLN A 98 15.14 -8.59 -4.10
CA GLN A 98 15.96 -7.77 -3.21
C GLN A 98 16.28 -8.49 -1.90
N ALA A 99 15.30 -9.16 -1.29
CA ALA A 99 15.51 -9.92 -0.06
C ALA A 99 16.51 -11.07 -0.26
N GLU A 100 16.43 -11.80 -1.38
CA GLU A 100 17.38 -12.85 -1.73
C GLU A 100 18.77 -12.29 -2.02
N ALA A 101 18.87 -11.14 -2.69
CA ALA A 101 20.16 -10.47 -2.93
C ALA A 101 20.82 -10.05 -1.60
N VAL A 102 20.08 -9.38 -0.72
CA VAL A 102 20.56 -8.96 0.61
C VAL A 102 20.94 -10.19 1.45
N ARG A 103 20.14 -11.27 1.40
CA ARG A 103 20.46 -12.52 2.09
C ARG A 103 21.80 -13.09 1.63
N LYS A 104 22.02 -13.18 0.31
CA LYS A 104 23.28 -13.69 -0.26
C LYS A 104 24.47 -12.82 0.11
N GLU A 105 24.33 -11.50 0.01
CA GLU A 105 25.37 -10.54 0.40
C GLU A 105 25.74 -10.70 1.89
N ARG A 106 24.74 -10.75 2.77
CA ARG A 106 24.94 -10.91 4.21
C ARG A 106 25.61 -12.25 4.57
N LEU A 107 25.21 -13.33 3.90
CA LEU A 107 25.85 -14.64 4.10
C LEU A 107 27.32 -14.62 3.67
N ALA A 108 27.63 -14.06 2.50
CA ALA A 108 29.01 -13.93 2.03
C ALA A 108 29.87 -13.07 2.98
N ALA A 109 29.32 -11.96 3.48
CA ALA A 109 30.01 -11.11 4.46
C ALA A 109 30.23 -11.83 5.80
N LEU A 110 29.24 -12.57 6.29
CA LEU A 110 29.34 -13.35 7.52
C LEU A 110 30.38 -14.49 7.40
N GLU A 111 30.44 -15.17 6.26
CA GLU A 111 31.44 -16.21 6.03
C GLU A 111 32.86 -15.65 6.07
N ALA A 112 33.09 -14.48 5.45
CA ALA A 112 34.37 -13.78 5.51
C ALA A 112 34.73 -13.35 6.94
N GLU A 113 33.79 -12.74 7.68
CA GLU A 113 34.01 -12.34 9.07
C GLU A 113 34.30 -13.55 9.97
N LEU A 114 33.56 -14.65 9.80
CA LEU A 114 33.80 -15.87 10.58
C LEU A 114 35.18 -16.48 10.30
N ALA A 115 35.65 -16.43 9.05
CA ALA A 115 36.99 -16.90 8.70
C ALA A 115 38.07 -16.04 9.37
N GLU A 116 37.94 -14.72 9.33
CA GLU A 116 38.85 -13.79 10.00
C GLU A 116 38.86 -14.00 11.53
N ARG A 117 37.67 -14.08 12.14
CA ARG A 117 37.54 -14.33 13.59
C ARG A 117 38.15 -15.64 14.02
N LYS A 118 38.00 -16.71 13.22
CA LYS A 118 38.64 -18.01 13.50
C LYS A 118 40.16 -17.90 13.42
N ALA A 119 40.70 -17.27 12.39
CA ALA A 119 42.14 -17.08 12.25
C ALA A 119 42.72 -16.28 13.44
N GLN A 120 42.03 -15.21 13.86
CA GLN A 120 42.45 -14.44 15.03
C GLN A 120 42.39 -15.28 16.32
N ALA A 121 41.32 -16.06 16.52
CA ALA A 121 41.19 -16.92 17.68
C ALA A 121 42.28 -18.01 17.73
N GLU A 122 42.72 -18.54 16.59
CA GLU A 122 43.83 -19.49 16.52
C GLU A 122 45.17 -18.84 16.91
N ILE A 123 45.41 -17.60 16.47
CA ILE A 123 46.60 -16.82 16.86
C ILE A 123 46.59 -16.55 18.36
N ASP A 124 45.46 -16.10 18.89
CA ASP A 124 45.30 -15.79 20.32
C ASP A 124 45.50 -17.04 21.18
N LEU A 125 44.97 -18.19 20.73
CA LEU A 125 45.13 -19.49 21.39
C LEU A 125 46.59 -19.94 21.40
N ALA A 126 47.31 -19.78 20.29
CA ALA A 126 48.73 -20.11 20.21
C ALA A 126 49.55 -19.25 21.19
N ALA A 127 49.31 -17.94 21.21
CA ALA A 127 49.96 -17.01 22.13
C ALA A 127 49.61 -17.30 23.60
N ALA A 128 48.38 -17.72 23.91
CA ALA A 128 47.98 -18.12 25.25
C ALA A 128 48.68 -19.40 25.71
N ARG A 129 48.82 -20.40 24.82
CA ARG A 129 49.56 -21.64 25.10
C ARG A 129 51.02 -21.38 25.41
N GLU A 130 51.68 -20.51 24.62
CA GLU A 130 53.08 -20.15 24.84
C GLU A 130 53.27 -19.48 26.21
N ARG A 131 52.40 -18.52 26.56
CA ARG A 131 52.40 -17.87 27.87
C ARG A 131 52.21 -18.87 29.02
N ALA A 132 51.24 -19.78 28.91
CA ALA A 132 50.99 -20.80 29.93
C ALA A 132 52.20 -21.74 30.12
N LEU A 133 52.85 -22.13 29.03
CA LEU A 133 54.07 -22.95 29.09
C LEU A 133 55.24 -22.21 29.74
N ALA A 134 55.44 -20.94 29.38
CA ALA A 134 56.48 -20.09 29.97
C ALA A 134 56.27 -19.91 31.48
N GLU A 135 55.02 -19.66 31.89
CA GLU A 135 54.65 -19.52 33.30
C GLU A 135 54.88 -20.82 34.08
N THR A 136 54.49 -21.96 33.51
CA THR A 136 54.73 -23.29 34.12
C THR A 136 56.24 -23.56 34.28
N ARG A 137 57.06 -23.23 33.27
CA ARG A 137 58.52 -23.37 33.35
C ARG A 137 59.11 -22.49 34.45
N SER A 138 58.64 -21.25 34.59
CA SER A 138 59.07 -20.35 35.65
C SER A 138 58.71 -20.90 37.04
N GLN A 139 57.50 -21.43 37.21
CA GLN A 139 57.08 -22.06 38.46
C GLN A 139 57.93 -23.29 38.79
N LEU A 140 58.20 -24.16 37.81
CA LEU A 140 59.05 -25.33 37.99
C LEU A 140 60.50 -24.95 38.32
N ALA A 141 61.06 -23.93 37.67
CA ALA A 141 62.39 -23.43 37.97
C ALA A 141 62.47 -22.91 39.42
N GLY A 142 61.47 -22.15 39.87
CA GLY A 142 61.38 -21.69 41.25
C GLY A 142 61.31 -22.84 42.26
N LEU A 143 60.48 -23.86 42.00
CA LEU A 143 60.39 -25.06 42.83
C LEU A 143 61.71 -25.85 42.86
N ALA A 144 62.39 -25.99 41.72
CA ALA A 144 63.67 -26.69 41.62
C ALA A 144 64.78 -25.96 42.38
N VAL A 145 64.85 -24.63 42.28
CA VAL A 145 65.78 -23.81 43.07
C VAL A 145 65.50 -23.95 44.55
N GLY A 146 64.24 -23.81 44.98
CA GLY A 146 63.87 -23.99 46.39
C GLY A 146 64.17 -25.39 46.94
N ALA A 147 64.01 -26.44 46.12
CA ALA A 147 64.40 -27.80 46.49
C ALA A 147 65.93 -27.95 46.59
N ALA A 148 66.69 -27.35 45.67
CA ALA A 148 68.15 -27.36 45.69
C ALA A 148 68.71 -26.59 46.89
N GLU A 149 68.15 -25.42 47.22
CA GLU A 149 68.49 -24.65 48.42
C GLU A 149 68.32 -25.49 49.68
N ARG A 150 67.20 -26.22 49.80
CA ARG A 150 66.93 -27.08 50.95
C ARG A 150 67.89 -28.27 51.07
N ILE A 151 68.29 -28.89 49.95
CA ILE A 151 69.32 -29.94 49.94
C ILE A 151 70.69 -29.37 50.35
N VAL A 152 71.05 -28.17 49.86
CA VAL A 152 72.31 -27.52 50.23
C VAL A 152 72.31 -27.20 51.73
N GLU A 153 71.23 -26.63 52.25
CA GLU A 153 71.03 -26.36 53.68
C GLU A 153 71.16 -27.64 54.53
N ASP A 154 70.47 -28.73 54.16
CA ASP A 154 70.57 -30.04 54.84
C ASP A 154 71.98 -30.66 54.73
N SER A 155 72.72 -30.38 53.64
CA SER A 155 74.06 -30.92 53.39
C SER A 155 75.19 -30.13 54.05
N LEU A 156 74.92 -28.88 54.45
CA LEU A 156 75.79 -27.98 55.21
C LEU A 156 75.69 -28.26 56.71
N ASP A 157 75.90 -29.53 57.08
CA ASP A 157 76.03 -29.91 58.48
C ASP A 157 77.43 -29.52 58.99
N GLU A 158 77.55 -29.21 60.28
CA GLU A 158 78.73 -28.56 60.89
C GLU A 158 80.05 -29.33 60.63
N ALA A 159 79.95 -30.65 60.49
CA ALA A 159 81.07 -31.55 60.16
C ALA A 159 81.63 -31.39 58.73
N ARG A 160 80.87 -30.85 57.77
CA ARG A 160 81.29 -30.69 56.37
C ARG A 160 81.82 -29.27 56.09
N TYR A 161 81.34 -28.26 56.83
CA TYR A 161 81.91 -26.91 56.84
C TYR A 161 83.39 -26.92 57.25
N ALA A 162 83.76 -27.68 58.29
CA ALA A 162 85.15 -27.83 58.71
C ALA A 162 86.04 -28.40 57.59
N LYS A 163 85.57 -29.44 56.87
CA LYS A 163 86.28 -30.04 55.73
C LYS A 163 86.42 -29.10 54.53
N LEU A 164 85.45 -28.23 54.27
CA LEU A 164 85.52 -27.27 53.16
C LEU A 164 86.52 -26.14 53.46
N VAL A 165 86.58 -25.69 54.71
CA VAL A 165 87.57 -24.71 55.18
C VAL A 165 88.98 -25.29 55.09
N ASP A 166 89.20 -26.52 55.57
CA ASP A 166 90.50 -27.20 55.46
C ASP A 166 90.95 -27.33 53.99
N ASN A 167 90.06 -27.78 53.09
CA ASN A 167 90.39 -27.90 51.66
C ASN A 167 90.65 -26.54 50.98
N PHE A 168 90.01 -25.45 51.41
CA PHE A 168 90.28 -24.11 50.89
C PHE A 168 91.64 -23.58 51.39
N ILE A 169 91.95 -23.79 52.67
CA ILE A 169 93.26 -23.46 53.26
C ILE A 169 94.37 -24.24 52.55
N ASP A 170 94.18 -25.53 52.29
CA ASP A 170 95.16 -26.35 51.55
C ASP A 170 95.36 -25.85 50.12
N ARG A 171 94.29 -25.44 49.43
CA ARG A 171 94.36 -25.00 48.03
C ARG A 171 94.99 -23.61 47.88
N VAL A 172 94.70 -22.67 48.79
CA VAL A 172 95.31 -21.33 48.78
C VAL A 172 96.74 -21.36 49.34
N GLY A 173 97.02 -22.24 50.31
CA GLY A 173 98.37 -22.49 50.82
C GLY A 173 99.30 -23.16 49.81
N SER A 174 98.77 -23.89 48.82
CA SER A 174 99.54 -24.53 47.74
C SER A 174 99.90 -23.63 46.56
N GLN A 175 99.45 -22.37 46.53
CA GLN A 175 99.65 -21.44 45.41
C GLN A 175 100.69 -20.34 45.70
N ASN A 176 101.45 -20.46 46.80
CA ASN A 176 102.71 -19.76 47.09
C ASN A 176 103.81 -20.80 47.35
#